data_AF-A0A954PNN6-F1
#
_entry.id   AF-A0A954PNN6-F1
#
_cell.length_a   1.000
_cell.length_b   1.000
_cell.length_c   1.000
_cell.angle_alpha   90.00
_cell.angle_beta   90.00
_cell.angle_gamma   90.00
#
_symmetry.space_group_name_H-M   'P 1'
#
loop_
_entity.id
_entity.type
_entity.pdbx_description
1 polymer ?
#
loop_
_entity_poly.entity_id
_entity_poly.type
_entity_poly.pdbx_seq_one_letter_code
_entity_poly.pdbx_strand_id
1 'polypeptide(L)'
;MSLCLVVAAAAGCSSSNDAPWDLTQATYVGQDSCLSCHQEQVAMHRGSHHDLAMQPATEQTVRGDFNNATLVHHGVTSRMFRSGKKFMVHTEGPDGNMADFQIQYVFGFEPLQQYMVEFPSAHAVLAAGEIPRVQVLRLCWNTEEQSWFYLPPPDVPEKLAPSDDLHWTGIAQRWNNMCAECHSTNYQKNFIPPDPHQPKSADSADSAASATLASYDIPGAYHSTFSEINVSCEACHGPGSVHVDLASRWFPGWNRERGYGLANLKASAENQIQACAPCHSRRSVVHGGFQAGDNYYDFYANQLL
;
A
#
# COMPACT_ATOMS: atom_id res chain seq x y z
N MET A 1 -52.77 -20.31 52.23
CA MET A 1 -51.85 -20.85 51.21
C MET A 1 -51.97 -19.98 49.97
N SER A 2 -51.12 -18.96 49.83
CA SER A 2 -51.06 -18.11 48.64
C SER A 2 -49.89 -18.57 47.78
N LEU A 3 -50.17 -18.99 46.55
CA LEU A 3 -49.18 -19.41 45.57
C LEU A 3 -48.67 -18.15 44.86
N CYS A 4 -47.44 -17.72 45.17
CA CYS A 4 -46.75 -16.70 44.37
C CYS A 4 -46.26 -17.35 43.06
N LEU A 5 -46.90 -17.01 41.94
CA LEU A 5 -46.34 -17.26 40.62
C LEU A 5 -45.12 -16.34 40.45
N VAL A 6 -43.92 -16.92 40.44
CA VAL A 6 -42.72 -16.25 39.94
C VAL A 6 -42.78 -16.33 38.43
N VAL A 7 -43.18 -15.23 37.78
CA VAL A 7 -43.01 -15.06 36.34
C VAL A 7 -41.52 -14.83 36.12
N ALA A 8 -40.80 -15.89 35.73
CA ALA A 8 -39.45 -15.75 35.20
C ALA A 8 -39.56 -14.95 33.89
N ALA A 9 -39.14 -13.69 33.91
CA ALA A 9 -38.92 -12.93 32.71
C ALA A 9 -37.81 -13.64 31.91
N ALA A 10 -38.19 -14.34 30.86
CA ALA A 10 -37.25 -14.76 29.84
C ALA A 10 -36.67 -13.48 29.24
N ALA A 11 -35.46 -13.11 29.66
CA ALA A 11 -34.65 -12.16 28.92
C ALA A 11 -34.52 -12.77 27.52
N GLY A 12 -35.23 -12.17 26.55
CA GLY A 12 -35.10 -12.57 25.16
C GLY A 12 -33.63 -12.47 24.80
N CYS A 13 -33.01 -13.61 24.47
CA CYS A 13 -31.74 -13.59 23.76
C CYS A 13 -31.99 -12.84 22.46
N SER A 14 -31.66 -11.55 22.41
CA SER A 14 -31.47 -10.88 21.14
C SER A 14 -30.34 -11.62 20.45
N SER A 15 -30.66 -12.33 19.37
CA SER A 15 -29.68 -12.84 18.43
C SER A 15 -29.12 -11.65 17.64
N SER A 16 -28.43 -10.72 18.31
CA SER A 16 -27.47 -9.92 17.57
C SER A 16 -26.36 -10.88 17.16
N ASN A 17 -26.06 -10.93 15.87
CA ASN A 17 -24.89 -11.61 15.32
C ASN A 17 -23.59 -10.86 15.68
N ASP A 18 -23.60 -10.12 16.79
CA ASP A 18 -22.44 -9.39 17.27
C ASP A 18 -21.52 -10.42 17.91
N ALA A 19 -20.40 -10.62 17.25
CA ALA A 19 -19.31 -11.39 17.80
C ALA A 19 -18.96 -10.86 19.21
N PRO A 20 -18.82 -11.72 20.24
CA PRO A 20 -18.71 -11.29 21.64
C PRO A 20 -17.37 -10.63 22.00
N TRP A 21 -16.51 -10.32 21.03
CA TRP A 21 -15.21 -9.71 21.23
C TRP A 21 -15.17 -8.30 20.65
N ASP A 22 -14.54 -7.41 21.41
CA ASP A 22 -14.23 -6.07 20.98
C ASP A 22 -13.01 -6.10 20.03
N LEU A 23 -13.24 -5.87 18.74
CA LEU A 23 -12.18 -5.76 17.73
C LEU A 23 -11.57 -4.35 17.67
N THR A 24 -12.11 -3.37 18.38
CA THR A 24 -11.63 -1.97 18.28
C THR A 24 -10.21 -1.80 18.82
N GLN A 25 -9.75 -2.72 19.66
CA GLN A 25 -8.38 -2.76 20.21
C GLN A 25 -7.48 -3.81 19.53
N ALA A 26 -7.96 -4.49 18.49
CA ALA A 26 -7.17 -5.50 17.81
C ALA A 26 -6.00 -4.86 17.05
N THR A 27 -4.80 -5.39 17.26
CA THR A 27 -3.58 -5.01 16.54
C THR A 27 -3.21 -6.03 15.46
N TYR A 28 -2.45 -5.56 14.47
CA TYR A 28 -1.83 -6.39 13.44
C TYR A 28 -0.68 -7.20 14.04
N VAL A 29 -0.57 -8.48 13.64
CA VAL A 29 0.41 -9.42 14.18
C VAL A 29 1.37 -9.98 13.11
N GLY A 30 1.17 -9.61 11.84
CA GLY A 30 1.99 -10.02 10.71
C GLY A 30 1.74 -11.45 10.27
N GLN A 31 2.06 -11.74 9.01
CA GLN A 31 1.81 -13.05 8.38
C GLN A 31 2.43 -14.23 9.14
N ASP A 32 3.63 -14.05 9.71
CA ASP A 32 4.37 -15.13 10.37
C ASP A 32 3.59 -15.70 11.57
N SER A 33 2.76 -14.90 12.22
CA SER A 33 1.87 -15.37 13.30
C SER A 33 0.86 -16.41 12.79
N CYS A 34 0.41 -16.29 11.54
CA CYS A 34 -0.56 -17.19 10.92
C CYS A 34 0.06 -18.56 10.56
N LEU A 35 1.37 -18.61 10.25
CA LEU A 35 2.05 -19.81 9.75
C LEU A 35 2.00 -20.99 10.72
N SER A 36 1.98 -20.73 12.03
CA SER A 36 1.99 -21.77 13.06
C SER A 36 0.73 -22.67 13.06
N CYS A 37 -0.41 -22.16 12.58
CA CYS A 37 -1.69 -22.88 12.52
C CYS A 37 -2.25 -23.03 11.09
N HIS A 38 -1.84 -22.18 10.14
CA HIS A 38 -2.38 -22.10 8.79
C HIS A 38 -1.31 -22.37 7.72
N GLN A 39 -0.57 -23.47 7.84
CA GLN A 39 0.56 -23.79 6.95
C GLN A 39 0.14 -23.89 5.48
N GLU A 40 -0.98 -24.54 5.20
CA GLU A 40 -1.48 -24.72 3.83
C GLU A 40 -1.85 -23.38 3.19
N GLN A 41 -2.56 -22.52 3.92
CA GLN A 41 -3.00 -21.21 3.41
C GLN A 41 -1.81 -20.28 3.20
N VAL A 42 -0.84 -20.28 4.12
CA VAL A 42 0.40 -19.52 3.94
C VAL A 42 1.20 -20.04 2.75
N ALA A 43 1.27 -21.36 2.54
CA ALA A 43 1.91 -21.92 1.36
C ALA A 43 1.23 -21.53 0.04
N MET A 44 -0.11 -21.37 0.03
CA MET A 44 -0.86 -20.90 -1.13
C MET A 44 -0.74 -19.39 -1.36
N HIS A 45 -0.61 -18.59 -0.30
CA HIS A 45 -0.43 -17.14 -0.42
C HIS A 45 0.99 -16.79 -0.87
N ARG A 46 2.02 -17.45 -0.32
CA ARG A 46 3.41 -17.19 -0.67
C ARG A 46 3.67 -17.40 -2.15
N GLY A 47 4.26 -16.40 -2.79
CA GLY A 47 4.49 -16.37 -4.24
C GLY A 47 3.26 -16.05 -5.09
N SER A 48 2.09 -15.78 -4.49
CA SER A 48 0.96 -15.22 -5.21
C SER A 48 1.20 -13.76 -5.60
N HIS A 49 0.43 -13.21 -6.54
CA HIS A 49 0.56 -11.80 -6.91
C HIS A 49 0.21 -10.83 -5.77
N HIS A 50 -0.53 -11.28 -4.74
CA HIS A 50 -0.75 -10.49 -3.53
C HIS A 50 0.51 -10.40 -2.67
N ASP A 51 1.20 -11.52 -2.49
CA ASP A 51 2.47 -11.60 -1.77
C ASP A 51 3.59 -10.82 -2.48
N LEU A 52 3.58 -10.88 -3.81
CA LEU A 52 4.56 -10.25 -4.70
C LEU A 52 4.14 -8.84 -5.16
N ALA A 53 3.05 -8.29 -4.61
CA ALA A 53 2.49 -7.01 -5.04
C ALA A 53 3.50 -5.85 -4.94
N MET A 54 4.32 -5.88 -3.89
CA MET A 54 5.42 -4.96 -3.65
C MET A 54 6.49 -5.67 -2.81
N GLN A 55 7.77 -5.38 -3.06
CA GLN A 55 8.89 -5.97 -2.32
C GLN A 55 10.08 -4.98 -2.25
N PRO A 56 10.96 -5.07 -1.23
CA PRO A 56 12.25 -4.38 -1.26
C PRO A 56 13.06 -4.79 -2.49
N ALA A 57 13.82 -3.86 -3.07
CA ALA A 57 14.67 -4.14 -4.21
C ALA A 57 15.93 -4.91 -3.76
N THR A 58 16.02 -6.18 -4.15
CA THR A 58 17.11 -7.09 -3.83
C THR A 58 17.49 -7.91 -5.06
N GLU A 59 18.57 -8.67 -4.98
CA GLU A 59 18.96 -9.58 -6.08
C GLU A 59 17.91 -10.66 -6.37
N GLN A 60 17.07 -10.98 -5.38
CA GLN A 60 16.03 -12.01 -5.48
C GLN A 60 14.71 -11.46 -6.05
N THR A 61 14.46 -10.17 -5.89
CA THR A 61 13.16 -9.54 -6.20
C THR A 61 13.18 -8.67 -7.45
N VAL A 62 14.34 -8.11 -7.81
CA VAL A 62 14.51 -7.34 -9.06
C VAL A 62 14.61 -8.28 -10.25
N ARG A 63 13.66 -8.16 -11.18
CA ARG A 63 13.60 -8.95 -12.41
C ARG A 63 14.24 -8.25 -13.61
N GLY A 64 14.37 -6.93 -13.57
CA GLY A 64 14.87 -6.13 -14.68
C GLY A 64 16.37 -6.19 -14.90
N ASP A 65 16.79 -5.89 -16.13
CA ASP A 65 18.20 -5.81 -16.48
C ASP A 65 18.84 -4.49 -16.03
N PHE A 66 19.65 -4.56 -14.96
CA PHE A 66 20.46 -3.43 -14.46
C PHE A 66 21.94 -3.57 -14.87
N ASN A 67 22.24 -4.20 -16.00
CA ASN A 67 23.59 -4.30 -16.56
C ASN A 67 23.91 -3.17 -17.56
N ASN A 68 23.68 -1.92 -17.15
CA ASN A 68 23.81 -0.72 -18.00
C ASN A 68 22.84 -0.68 -19.18
N ALA A 69 21.67 -1.31 -19.06
CA ALA A 69 20.61 -1.19 -20.05
C ALA A 69 20.17 0.27 -20.20
N THR A 70 19.84 0.68 -21.42
CA THR A 70 19.40 2.05 -21.72
C THR A 70 18.05 2.04 -22.41
N LEU A 71 17.21 3.03 -22.07
CA LEU A 71 15.95 3.28 -22.75
C LEU A 71 15.92 4.76 -23.16
N VAL A 72 15.63 5.01 -24.44
CA VAL A 72 15.46 6.37 -24.97
C VAL A 72 13.98 6.62 -25.20
N HIS A 73 13.46 7.69 -24.62
CA HIS A 73 12.07 8.10 -24.80
C HIS A 73 11.95 9.62 -24.73
N HIS A 74 11.23 10.24 -25.68
CA HIS A 74 11.11 11.69 -25.82
C HIS A 74 12.44 12.48 -25.72
N GLY A 75 13.52 11.92 -26.27
CA GLY A 75 14.85 12.52 -26.25
C GLY A 75 15.59 12.41 -24.91
N VAL A 76 14.99 11.81 -23.88
CA VAL A 76 15.64 11.47 -22.61
C VAL A 76 16.21 10.06 -22.70
N THR A 77 17.51 9.92 -22.43
CA THR A 77 18.18 8.62 -22.34
C THR A 77 18.32 8.22 -20.88
N SER A 78 17.52 7.25 -20.45
CA SER A 78 17.63 6.68 -19.11
C SER A 78 18.53 5.45 -19.11
N ARG A 79 19.27 5.22 -18.01
CA ARG A 79 20.16 4.06 -17.86
C ARG A 79 19.89 3.33 -16.55
N MET A 80 19.68 2.02 -16.62
CA MET A 80 19.44 1.13 -15.48
C MET A 80 20.74 0.37 -15.20
N PHE A 81 21.32 0.55 -14.03
CA PHE A 81 22.66 0.05 -13.71
C PHE A 81 22.81 -0.38 -12.25
N ARG A 82 23.89 -1.10 -11.94
CA ARG A 82 24.27 -1.39 -10.56
C ARG A 82 25.42 -0.51 -10.07
N SER A 83 25.35 -0.06 -8.83
CA SER A 83 26.45 0.54 -8.08
C SER A 83 26.76 -0.33 -6.86
N GLY A 84 27.73 -1.23 -7.01
CA GLY A 84 27.94 -2.32 -6.06
C GLY A 84 26.71 -3.23 -5.97
N LYS A 85 26.13 -3.35 -4.76
CA LYS A 85 24.89 -4.12 -4.52
C LYS A 85 23.60 -3.33 -4.80
N LYS A 86 23.70 -2.02 -5.06
CA LYS A 86 22.54 -1.15 -5.24
C LYS A 86 22.07 -1.17 -6.68
N PHE A 87 20.76 -1.24 -6.85
CA PHE A 87 20.09 -1.00 -8.13
C PHE A 87 19.87 0.50 -8.31
N MET A 88 20.28 1.03 -9.46
CA MET A 88 20.30 2.46 -9.74
C MET A 88 19.63 2.75 -11.09
N VAL A 89 19.02 3.92 -11.19
CA VAL A 89 18.57 4.49 -12.46
C VAL A 89 19.16 5.88 -12.63
N HIS A 90 19.68 6.16 -13.82
CA HIS A 90 20.06 7.50 -14.27
C HIS A 90 18.94 8.04 -15.15
N THR A 91 18.20 9.06 -14.71
CA THR A 91 17.05 9.62 -15.46
C THR A 91 16.81 11.10 -15.10
N GLU A 92 15.91 11.76 -15.83
CA GLU A 92 15.55 13.17 -15.62
C GLU A 92 14.84 13.33 -14.27
N GLY A 93 15.36 14.18 -13.39
CA GLY A 93 14.82 14.46 -12.07
C GLY A 93 13.72 15.53 -12.07
N PRO A 94 13.23 15.93 -10.88
CA PRO A 94 12.20 16.96 -10.75
C PRO A 94 12.68 18.37 -11.17
N ASP A 95 13.99 18.56 -11.32
CA ASP A 95 14.64 19.79 -11.76
C ASP A 95 14.92 19.80 -13.28
N GLY A 96 14.52 18.75 -13.99
CA GLY A 96 14.80 18.58 -15.41
C GLY A 96 16.25 18.20 -15.73
N ASN A 97 17.11 18.05 -14.71
CA ASN A 97 18.47 17.57 -14.91
C ASN A 97 18.53 16.05 -14.74
N MET A 98 19.52 15.43 -15.38
CA MET A 98 19.76 14.00 -15.21
C MET A 98 20.45 13.73 -13.87
N ALA A 99 19.95 12.74 -13.11
CA ALA A 99 20.52 12.34 -11.84
C ALA A 99 20.42 10.83 -11.62
N ASP A 100 21.20 10.32 -10.66
CA ASP A 100 21.18 8.93 -10.24
C ASP A 100 20.25 8.74 -9.04
N PHE A 101 19.31 7.81 -9.14
CA PHE A 101 18.36 7.45 -8.09
C PHE A 101 18.51 5.97 -7.73
N GLN A 102 18.55 5.67 -6.43
CA GLN A 102 18.56 4.30 -5.96
C GLN A 102 17.14 3.73 -6.01
N ILE A 103 17.02 2.53 -6.59
CA ILE A 103 15.79 1.75 -6.54
C ILE A 103 15.69 1.11 -5.15
N GLN A 104 14.63 1.46 -4.43
CA GLN A 104 14.37 0.98 -3.07
C GLN A 104 13.39 -0.19 -3.06
N TYR A 105 12.44 -0.19 -4.00
CA TYR A 105 11.37 -1.17 -4.07
C TYR A 105 11.03 -1.55 -5.50
N VAL A 106 10.46 -2.73 -5.64
CA VAL A 106 9.81 -3.21 -6.84
C VAL A 106 8.31 -3.30 -6.62
N PHE A 107 7.55 -3.08 -7.69
CA PHE A 107 6.09 -3.04 -7.69
C PHE A 107 5.56 -3.86 -8.86
N GLY A 108 4.61 -4.75 -8.62
CA GLY A 108 4.13 -5.69 -9.63
C GLY A 108 5.08 -6.87 -9.88
N PHE A 109 4.53 -7.92 -10.49
CA PHE A 109 5.22 -9.17 -10.76
C PHE A 109 5.07 -9.61 -12.21
N GLU A 110 3.84 -9.77 -12.71
CA GLU A 110 3.52 -10.09 -14.09
C GLU A 110 2.27 -9.32 -14.54
N PRO A 111 2.20 -8.84 -15.80
CA PRO A 111 3.19 -9.02 -16.88
C PRO A 111 4.34 -7.99 -16.85
N LEU A 112 4.39 -7.13 -15.83
CA LEU A 112 5.42 -6.11 -15.68
C LEU A 112 5.85 -5.92 -14.23
N GLN A 113 7.07 -5.39 -14.06
CA GLN A 113 7.59 -4.89 -12.80
C GLN A 113 7.98 -3.41 -12.95
N GLN A 114 7.49 -2.58 -12.05
CA GLN A 114 7.87 -1.18 -11.90
C GLN A 114 8.85 -1.00 -10.74
N TYR A 115 9.53 0.13 -10.74
CA TYR A 115 10.61 0.42 -9.80
C TYR A 115 10.37 1.75 -9.11
N MET A 116 10.72 1.81 -7.83
CA MET A 116 10.40 2.95 -7.00
C MET A 116 11.63 3.52 -6.31
N VAL A 117 11.62 4.84 -6.15
CA VAL A 117 12.72 5.61 -5.57
C VAL A 117 12.20 6.45 -4.41
N GLU A 118 12.97 6.52 -3.33
CA GLU A 118 12.65 7.38 -2.19
C GLU A 118 13.20 8.78 -2.40
N PHE A 119 12.37 9.78 -2.15
CA PHE A 119 12.76 11.18 -2.11
C PHE A 119 12.85 11.58 -0.64
N PRO A 120 14.03 11.89 -0.11
CA PRO A 120 14.16 12.29 1.29
C PRO A 120 13.38 13.58 1.55
N SER A 121 12.77 13.69 2.73
CA SER A 121 12.11 14.92 3.16
C SER A 121 13.11 15.80 3.90
N ALA A 122 13.22 17.07 3.49
CA ALA A 122 14.04 18.07 4.19
C ALA A 122 13.51 18.39 5.61
N HIS A 123 12.26 18.03 5.91
CA HIS A 123 11.55 18.45 7.12
C HIS A 123 11.44 17.36 8.21
N ALA A 124 11.95 16.14 7.98
CA ALA A 124 11.66 15.02 8.87
C ALA A 124 12.86 14.11 9.12
N VAL A 125 13.27 14.00 10.38
CA VAL A 125 13.88 12.76 10.87
C VAL A 125 12.74 11.75 10.93
N LEU A 126 12.75 10.76 10.03
CA LEU A 126 11.76 9.69 10.05
C LEU A 126 11.91 8.86 11.32
N ALA A 127 10.79 8.55 11.97
CA ALA A 127 10.78 7.55 13.03
C ALA A 127 11.04 6.15 12.44
N ALA A 128 11.47 5.22 13.29
CA ALA A 128 11.64 3.84 12.86
C ALA A 128 10.32 3.26 12.32
N GLY A 129 10.35 2.73 11.09
CA GLY A 129 9.18 2.20 10.41
C GLY A 129 8.39 3.22 9.57
N GLU A 130 8.77 4.50 9.59
CA GLU A 130 8.21 5.49 8.65
C GLU A 130 8.94 5.44 7.31
N ILE A 131 8.17 5.59 6.23
CA ILE A 131 8.67 5.69 4.85
C ILE A 131 8.42 7.11 4.31
N PRO A 132 9.40 7.72 3.63
CA PRO A 132 9.24 9.07 3.09
C PRO A 132 8.34 9.07 1.86
N ARG A 133 8.37 10.17 1.11
CA ARG A 133 7.83 10.21 -0.24
C ARG A 133 8.52 9.17 -1.13
N VAL A 134 7.74 8.34 -1.79
CA VAL A 134 8.20 7.34 -2.77
C VAL A 134 7.60 7.65 -4.13
N GLN A 135 8.45 7.73 -5.15
CA GLN A 135 8.05 7.90 -6.55
C GLN A 135 8.09 6.58 -7.31
N VAL A 136 7.08 6.36 -8.14
CA VAL A 136 7.03 5.24 -9.09
C VAL A 136 7.57 5.71 -10.43
N LEU A 137 8.59 5.02 -10.95
CA LEU A 137 9.13 5.30 -12.27
C LEU A 137 8.14 4.86 -13.35
N ARG A 138 8.15 5.60 -14.46
CA ARG A 138 7.50 5.17 -15.72
C ARG A 138 8.38 4.22 -16.54
N LEU A 139 9.61 3.97 -16.09
CA LEU A 139 10.53 2.99 -16.67
C LEU A 139 10.20 1.61 -16.09
N CYS A 140 9.55 0.78 -16.90
CA CYS A 140 9.00 -0.50 -16.48
C CYS A 140 9.74 -1.64 -17.18
N TRP A 141 9.81 -2.79 -16.50
CA TRP A 141 10.33 -4.02 -17.07
C TRP A 141 9.19 -4.92 -17.47
N ASN A 142 9.11 -5.28 -18.75
CA ASN A 142 8.21 -6.33 -19.23
C ASN A 142 8.83 -7.68 -18.84
N THR A 143 8.14 -8.43 -17.99
CA THR A 143 8.68 -9.70 -17.49
C THR A 143 8.51 -10.86 -18.45
N GLU A 144 7.62 -10.75 -19.42
CA GLU A 144 7.39 -11.74 -20.46
C GLU A 144 8.38 -11.57 -21.61
N GLU A 145 8.54 -10.34 -22.10
CA GLU A 145 9.47 -10.02 -23.20
C GLU A 145 10.91 -9.78 -22.72
N GLN A 146 11.10 -9.65 -21.40
CA GLN A 146 12.39 -9.35 -20.77
C GLN A 146 13.03 -8.08 -21.37
N SER A 147 12.24 -7.00 -21.40
CA SER A 147 12.61 -5.75 -22.05
C SER A 147 12.21 -4.53 -21.22
N TRP A 148 12.98 -3.46 -21.32
CA TRP A 148 12.63 -2.17 -20.74
C TRP A 148 11.69 -1.41 -21.67
N PHE A 149 10.65 -0.80 -21.10
CA PHE A 149 9.74 0.08 -21.82
C PHE A 149 9.32 1.26 -20.95
N TYR A 150 8.83 2.30 -21.60
CA TYR A 150 8.26 3.46 -20.93
C TYR A 150 6.74 3.30 -20.87
N LEU A 151 6.15 3.49 -19.70
CA LEU A 151 4.71 3.45 -19.47
C LEU A 151 4.13 4.89 -19.53
N PRO A 152 3.61 5.32 -20.69
CA PRO A 152 3.03 6.66 -20.82
C PRO A 152 1.72 6.76 -20.03
N PRO A 153 1.31 7.97 -19.62
CA PRO A 153 -0.07 8.19 -19.23
C PRO A 153 -1.00 7.85 -20.41
N PRO A 154 -2.22 7.38 -20.16
CA PRO A 154 -3.23 7.30 -21.21
C PRO A 154 -3.40 8.67 -21.88
N ASP A 155 -3.53 8.68 -23.21
CA ASP A 155 -3.86 9.85 -24.03
C ASP A 155 -2.89 11.05 -23.95
N VAL A 156 -1.66 10.86 -23.44
CA VAL A 156 -0.62 11.89 -23.44
C VAL A 156 0.57 11.43 -24.31
N PRO A 157 0.62 11.84 -25.59
CA PRO A 157 1.70 11.46 -26.49
C PRO A 157 2.95 12.33 -26.38
N GLU A 158 2.91 13.46 -25.64
CA GLU A 158 4.03 14.38 -25.51
C GLU A 158 4.93 14.09 -24.28
N LYS A 159 6.12 14.69 -24.30
CA LYS A 159 7.01 14.74 -23.14
C LYS A 159 6.34 15.54 -22.02
N LEU A 160 6.24 14.94 -20.84
CA LEU A 160 5.81 15.61 -19.62
C LEU A 160 6.94 16.51 -19.09
N ALA A 161 6.62 17.74 -18.73
CA ALA A 161 7.57 18.63 -18.04
C ALA A 161 7.84 18.12 -16.62
N PRO A 162 9.02 18.38 -16.02
CA PRO A 162 9.31 17.97 -14.64
C PRO A 162 8.32 18.48 -13.59
N SER A 163 7.70 19.64 -13.85
CA SER A 163 6.65 20.26 -13.02
C SER A 163 5.25 19.68 -13.25
N ASP A 164 5.07 18.79 -14.23
CA ASP A 164 3.77 18.20 -14.56
C ASP A 164 3.37 17.15 -13.51
N ASP A 165 2.11 17.18 -13.09
CA ASP A 165 1.56 16.25 -12.10
C ASP A 165 1.64 14.79 -12.53
N LEU A 166 1.63 14.51 -13.84
CA LEU A 166 1.76 13.19 -14.43
C LEU A 166 3.21 12.76 -14.66
N HIS A 167 4.19 13.67 -14.55
CA HIS A 167 5.61 13.30 -14.64
C HIS A 167 5.94 12.24 -13.58
N TRP A 168 6.99 11.44 -13.77
CA TRP A 168 7.33 10.39 -12.78
C TRP A 168 7.70 11.00 -11.41
N THR A 169 8.12 12.27 -11.37
CA THR A 169 8.33 13.06 -10.14
C THR A 169 7.10 13.87 -9.72
N GLY A 170 5.96 13.73 -10.40
CA GLY A 170 4.71 14.42 -10.12
C GLY A 170 3.88 13.74 -9.02
N ILE A 171 2.76 14.37 -8.64
CA ILE A 171 1.86 13.87 -7.59
C ILE A 171 1.12 12.59 -8.00
N ALA A 172 0.81 12.41 -9.28
CA ALA A 172 0.11 11.25 -9.80
C ALA A 172 0.97 9.98 -9.85
N GLN A 173 2.28 10.10 -9.58
CA GLN A 173 3.23 8.98 -9.48
C GLN A 173 3.84 8.84 -8.08
N ARG A 174 3.19 9.41 -7.06
CA ARG A 174 3.52 9.20 -5.65
C ARG A 174 2.89 7.91 -5.14
N TRP A 175 3.71 6.91 -4.82
CA TRP A 175 3.23 5.63 -4.26
C TRP A 175 2.39 5.84 -3.00
N ASN A 176 2.81 6.74 -2.10
CA ASN A 176 2.12 7.02 -0.84
C ASN A 176 0.64 7.45 -1.02
N ASN A 177 0.32 8.09 -2.14
CA ASN A 177 -1.03 8.58 -2.40
C ASN A 177 -1.80 7.68 -3.37
N MET A 178 -1.12 7.11 -4.36
CA MET A 178 -1.76 6.46 -5.50
C MET A 178 -1.79 4.94 -5.40
N CYS A 179 -0.88 4.32 -4.64
CA CYS A 179 -0.62 2.88 -4.73
C CYS A 179 -0.62 2.18 -3.38
N ALA A 180 -0.12 2.84 -2.34
CA ALA A 180 0.21 2.22 -1.06
C ALA A 180 -1.00 1.55 -0.38
N GLU A 181 -2.18 2.18 -0.43
CA GLU A 181 -3.41 1.65 0.19
C GLU A 181 -3.80 0.26 -0.33
N CYS A 182 -3.52 -0.02 -1.61
CA CYS A 182 -3.87 -1.30 -2.23
C CYS A 182 -2.71 -2.32 -2.26
N HIS A 183 -1.47 -1.85 -2.10
CA HIS A 183 -0.25 -2.65 -2.27
C HIS A 183 0.57 -2.80 -0.99
N SER A 184 -0.02 -2.48 0.16
CA SER A 184 0.56 -2.73 1.47
C SER A 184 -0.54 -3.09 2.47
N THR A 185 -0.14 -3.61 3.64
CA THR A 185 -1.07 -4.02 4.69
C THR A 185 -1.04 -3.02 5.83
N ASN A 186 -2.22 -2.59 6.30
CA ASN A 186 -2.38 -1.57 7.34
C ASN A 186 -1.69 -0.23 7.02
N TYR A 187 -1.87 0.25 5.79
CA TYR A 187 -1.26 1.50 5.38
C TYR A 187 -1.85 2.71 6.10
N GLN A 188 -1.00 3.53 6.70
CA GLN A 188 -1.36 4.84 7.22
C GLN A 188 -0.60 5.92 6.44
N LYS A 189 -1.33 6.77 5.73
CA LYS A 189 -0.73 7.79 4.85
C LYS A 189 0.08 8.82 5.62
N ASN A 190 -0.42 9.26 6.79
CA ASN A 190 0.21 10.25 7.67
C ASN A 190 0.79 11.44 6.89
N PHE A 191 -0.03 12.02 6.01
CA PHE A 191 0.37 13.16 5.22
C PHE A 191 0.21 14.44 6.04
N ILE A 192 1.29 15.18 6.18
CA ILE A 192 1.29 16.53 6.75
C ILE A 192 1.15 17.49 5.58
N PRO A 193 0.00 18.17 5.42
CA PRO A 193 -0.17 19.13 4.34
C PRO A 193 0.81 20.31 4.52
N PRO A 194 1.25 20.93 3.42
CA PRO A 194 2.02 22.16 3.51
C PRO A 194 1.18 23.25 4.19
N ASP A 195 1.85 24.15 4.93
CA ASP A 195 1.18 25.32 5.49
C ASP A 195 0.65 26.20 4.34
N PRO A 196 -0.68 26.44 4.27
CA PRO A 196 -1.32 27.17 3.18
C PRO A 196 -0.90 28.66 3.11
N HIS A 197 -0.24 29.18 4.15
CA HIS A 197 0.29 30.54 4.22
C HIS A 197 1.80 30.61 3.94
N GLN A 198 2.49 29.48 3.81
CA GLN A 198 3.83 29.48 3.22
C GLN A 198 3.68 30.02 1.79
N PRO A 199 4.50 31.00 1.38
CA PRO A 199 4.59 31.31 -0.03
C PRO A 199 4.90 30.00 -0.75
N LYS A 200 4.21 29.71 -1.85
CA LYS A 200 4.67 28.70 -2.82
C LYS A 200 6.08 29.15 -3.18
N SER A 201 7.09 28.63 -2.47
CA SER A 201 8.46 29.04 -2.72
C SER A 201 8.74 28.65 -4.16
N ALA A 202 9.71 29.31 -4.77
CA ALA A 202 10.15 28.94 -6.10
C ALA A 202 10.49 27.43 -6.18
N ASP A 203 10.63 26.72 -5.07
CA ASP A 203 11.00 25.32 -4.95
C ASP A 203 9.78 24.36 -4.93
N SER A 204 8.54 24.90 -4.98
CA SER A 204 7.31 24.13 -5.09
C SER A 204 7.11 23.55 -6.49
N ALA A 205 7.88 22.53 -6.89
CA ALA A 205 7.83 21.88 -8.21
C ALA A 205 8.05 22.77 -9.46
N ASP A 206 7.97 24.10 -9.33
CA ASP A 206 7.96 25.07 -10.42
C ASP A 206 9.32 25.77 -10.63
N SER A 207 10.29 25.59 -9.73
CA SER A 207 11.67 26.02 -9.96
C SER A 207 12.64 25.13 -9.18
N ALA A 208 13.33 24.27 -9.91
CA ALA A 208 14.49 23.59 -9.38
C ALA A 208 15.61 23.82 -10.39
N ALA A 209 16.44 24.83 -10.10
CA ALA A 209 17.63 25.14 -10.90
C ALA A 209 18.92 24.67 -10.22
N SER A 210 18.85 24.10 -9.01
CA SER A 210 20.03 23.53 -8.33
C SER A 210 19.59 22.76 -7.09
N ALA A 211 19.33 21.45 -7.20
CA ALA A 211 18.97 20.67 -6.02
C ALA A 211 19.59 19.26 -6.01
N THR A 212 20.42 19.00 -4.99
CA THR A 212 20.70 17.65 -4.48
C THR A 212 19.42 16.99 -3.98
N LEU A 213 19.38 15.66 -3.79
CA LEU A 213 18.21 14.95 -3.24
C LEU A 213 17.66 15.60 -1.94
N ALA A 214 18.52 16.24 -1.14
CA ALA A 214 18.17 16.92 0.11
C ALA A 214 17.46 18.28 -0.06
N SER A 215 17.38 18.82 -1.27
CA SER A 215 16.82 20.14 -1.59
C SER A 215 15.53 20.06 -2.40
N TYR A 216 14.90 18.89 -2.49
CA TYR A 216 13.54 18.76 -2.99
C TYR A 216 12.56 19.19 -1.87
N ASP A 217 12.47 20.50 -1.66
CA ASP A 217 11.59 21.12 -0.67
C ASP A 217 10.14 21.10 -1.19
N ILE A 218 9.50 19.94 -1.06
CA ILE A 218 8.18 19.67 -1.65
C ILE A 218 7.09 20.10 -0.67
N PRO A 219 6.02 20.78 -1.13
CA PRO A 219 4.86 21.08 -0.30
C PRO A 219 4.21 19.80 0.25
N GLY A 220 4.33 19.61 1.57
CA GLY A 220 3.77 18.50 2.33
C GLY A 220 4.71 17.31 2.51
N ALA A 221 4.65 16.68 3.69
CA ALA A 221 5.52 15.58 4.08
C ALA A 221 4.74 14.29 4.29
N TYR A 222 5.34 13.15 3.93
CA TYR A 222 4.80 11.82 4.22
C TYR A 222 5.58 11.19 5.37
N HIS A 223 4.85 10.80 6.41
CA HIS A 223 5.31 9.97 7.53
C HIS A 223 4.63 8.61 7.48
N SER A 224 4.52 8.06 6.27
CA SER A 224 3.65 6.93 6.03
C SER A 224 4.16 5.69 6.77
N THR A 225 3.24 4.84 7.21
CA THR A 225 3.57 3.56 7.87
C THR A 225 2.73 2.44 7.29
N PHE A 226 3.18 1.21 7.46
CA PHE A 226 2.46 -0.02 7.12
C PHE A 226 2.92 -1.13 8.04
N SER A 227 2.11 -2.18 8.18
CA SER A 227 2.51 -3.40 8.90
C SER A 227 3.35 -4.32 8.02
N GLU A 228 2.96 -4.50 6.75
CA GLU A 228 3.67 -5.34 5.78
C GLU A 228 3.67 -4.70 4.39
N ILE A 229 4.78 -4.85 3.66
CA ILE A 229 5.02 -4.17 2.38
C ILE A 229 4.43 -4.92 1.17
N ASN A 230 3.29 -5.58 1.36
CA ASN A 230 2.55 -6.33 0.34
C ASN A 230 1.07 -6.49 0.76
N VAL A 231 0.29 -7.25 -0.01
CA VAL A 231 -1.08 -7.63 0.36
C VAL A 231 -1.04 -8.94 1.15
N SER A 232 -0.90 -8.81 2.47
CA SER A 232 -0.77 -9.91 3.42
C SER A 232 -2.13 -10.44 3.90
N CYS A 233 -2.12 -11.46 4.77
CA CYS A 233 -3.32 -12.07 5.36
C CYS A 233 -4.24 -11.03 6.00
N GLU A 234 -3.67 -10.10 6.77
CA GLU A 234 -4.42 -9.10 7.52
C GLU A 234 -4.94 -7.95 6.64
N ALA A 235 -4.53 -7.84 5.37
CA ALA A 235 -5.14 -6.90 4.42
C ALA A 235 -6.59 -7.27 4.13
N CYS A 236 -6.89 -8.57 4.06
CA CYS A 236 -8.25 -9.07 3.87
C CYS A 236 -8.93 -9.43 5.18
N HIS A 237 -8.20 -9.98 6.16
CA HIS A 237 -8.78 -10.51 7.40
C HIS A 237 -8.86 -9.51 8.56
N GLY A 238 -8.18 -8.36 8.43
CA GLY A 238 -8.07 -7.38 9.51
C GLY A 238 -7.04 -7.78 10.58
N PRO A 239 -6.92 -6.98 11.65
CA PRO A 239 -5.95 -7.22 12.73
C PRO A 239 -6.22 -8.55 13.46
N GLY A 240 -5.21 -9.42 13.54
CA GLY A 240 -5.33 -10.80 14.01
C GLY A 240 -5.00 -11.06 15.48
N SER A 241 -4.61 -10.05 16.27
CA SER A 241 -4.21 -10.26 17.68
C SER A 241 -5.26 -10.95 18.54
N VAL A 242 -6.54 -10.55 18.44
CA VAL A 242 -7.65 -11.17 19.17
C VAL A 242 -7.83 -12.63 18.72
N HIS A 243 -7.74 -12.89 17.42
CA HIS A 243 -7.82 -14.23 16.87
C HIS A 243 -6.73 -15.15 17.41
N VAL A 244 -5.47 -14.69 17.39
CA VAL A 244 -4.32 -15.45 17.89
C VAL A 244 -4.46 -15.72 19.38
N ASP A 245 -4.88 -14.73 20.18
CA ASP A 245 -5.10 -14.90 21.61
C ASP A 245 -6.18 -15.95 21.90
N LEU A 246 -7.33 -15.86 21.23
CA LEU A 246 -8.42 -16.83 21.37
C LEU A 246 -8.00 -18.26 20.97
N ALA A 247 -7.27 -18.40 19.87
CA ALA A 247 -6.75 -19.69 19.40
C ALA A 247 -5.74 -20.28 20.39
N SER A 248 -4.83 -19.46 20.94
CA SER A 248 -3.79 -19.90 21.87
C SER A 248 -4.34 -20.39 23.22
N ARG A 249 -5.46 -19.82 23.69
CA ARG A 249 -6.07 -20.15 24.97
C ARG A 249 -6.98 -21.39 24.93
N TRP A 250 -7.12 -22.05 23.77
CA TRP A 250 -8.02 -23.21 23.57
C TRP A 250 -9.41 -22.96 24.16
N PHE A 251 -10.01 -21.81 23.83
CA PHE A 251 -11.29 -21.41 24.41
C PHE A 251 -12.42 -22.40 24.00
N PRO A 252 -13.10 -23.07 24.94
CA PRO A 252 -14.12 -24.09 24.61
C PRO A 252 -15.36 -23.54 23.88
N GLY A 253 -15.55 -22.22 23.86
CA GLY A 253 -16.61 -21.54 23.11
C GLY A 253 -16.22 -21.12 21.70
N TRP A 254 -15.09 -21.61 21.17
CA TRP A 254 -14.66 -21.41 19.78
C TRP A 254 -15.68 -22.04 18.83
N ASN A 255 -16.66 -21.25 18.40
CA ASN A 255 -17.75 -21.64 17.52
C ASN A 255 -17.75 -20.74 16.29
N ARG A 256 -17.73 -21.35 15.11
CA ARG A 256 -17.83 -20.70 13.80
C ARG A 256 -19.01 -19.74 13.67
N GLU A 257 -20.09 -20.01 14.38
CA GLU A 257 -21.33 -19.22 14.37
C GLU A 257 -21.23 -17.95 15.22
N ARG A 258 -20.29 -17.89 16.16
CA ARG A 258 -20.04 -16.69 17.00
C ARG A 258 -18.88 -15.84 16.47
N GLY A 259 -18.14 -16.36 15.48
CA GLY A 259 -17.01 -15.75 14.76
C GLY A 259 -15.61 -16.18 15.28
N TYR A 260 -14.53 -15.53 14.83
CA TYR A 260 -13.15 -15.96 15.14
C TYR A 260 -12.19 -14.85 15.57
N GLY A 261 -12.65 -13.68 15.98
CA GLY A 261 -11.73 -12.56 16.24
C GLY A 261 -11.09 -11.98 14.97
N LEU A 262 -11.71 -12.21 13.79
CA LEU A 262 -11.33 -11.71 12.46
C LEU A 262 -12.58 -11.29 11.69
N ALA A 263 -12.38 -10.53 10.62
CA ALA A 263 -13.41 -10.22 9.65
C ALA A 263 -14.00 -11.48 9.00
N ASN A 264 -15.34 -11.57 8.94
CA ASN A 264 -16.02 -12.72 8.35
C ASN A 264 -16.23 -12.54 6.84
N LEU A 265 -15.21 -12.90 6.06
CA LEU A 265 -15.21 -12.71 4.61
C LEU A 265 -16.20 -13.61 3.86
N LYS A 266 -16.60 -14.75 4.45
CA LYS A 266 -17.41 -15.78 3.77
C LYS A 266 -18.85 -15.85 4.27
N ALA A 267 -19.31 -14.85 5.02
CA ALA A 267 -20.68 -14.79 5.54
C ALA A 267 -21.72 -14.63 4.42
N SER A 268 -21.43 -13.75 3.45
CA SER A 268 -22.32 -13.45 2.32
C SER A 268 -21.51 -13.06 1.08
N ALA A 269 -22.16 -13.00 -0.08
CA ALA A 269 -21.54 -12.48 -1.30
C ALA A 269 -21.11 -11.00 -1.13
N GLU A 270 -21.89 -10.21 -0.40
CA GLU A 270 -21.56 -8.81 -0.11
C GLU A 270 -20.25 -8.70 0.68
N ASN A 271 -20.09 -9.49 1.74
CA ASN A 271 -18.84 -9.51 2.52
C ASN A 271 -17.62 -9.89 1.66
N GLN A 272 -17.78 -10.83 0.72
CA GLN A 272 -16.69 -11.21 -0.20
C GLN A 272 -16.33 -10.06 -1.14
N ILE A 273 -17.33 -9.37 -1.70
CA ILE A 273 -17.11 -8.23 -2.58
C ILE A 273 -16.42 -7.09 -1.82
N GLN A 274 -16.93 -6.76 -0.63
CA GLN A 274 -16.39 -5.67 0.20
C GLN A 274 -14.97 -5.94 0.72
N ALA A 275 -14.57 -7.21 0.87
CA ALA A 275 -13.19 -7.57 1.19
C ALA A 275 -12.22 -7.27 0.02
N CYS A 276 -12.70 -7.34 -1.22
CA CYS A 276 -11.89 -7.17 -2.43
C CYS A 276 -11.95 -5.73 -3.00
N ALA A 277 -13.09 -5.07 -2.84
CA ALA A 277 -13.40 -3.78 -3.44
C ALA A 277 -12.44 -2.62 -3.07
N PRO A 278 -11.85 -2.55 -1.86
CA PRO A 278 -10.86 -1.51 -1.56
C PRO A 278 -9.68 -1.52 -2.54
N CYS A 279 -9.29 -2.66 -3.10
CA CYS A 279 -8.20 -2.72 -4.06
C CYS A 279 -8.68 -2.88 -5.50
N HIS A 280 -9.70 -3.71 -5.71
CA HIS A 280 -10.19 -4.09 -7.04
C HIS A 280 -11.40 -3.25 -7.48
N SER A 281 -11.34 -1.95 -7.25
CA SER A 281 -12.29 -0.99 -7.78
C SER A 281 -11.59 0.31 -8.16
N ARG A 282 -12.17 1.03 -9.11
CA ARG A 282 -11.84 2.44 -9.31
C ARG A 282 -12.73 3.25 -8.37
N ARG A 283 -12.12 3.98 -7.45
CA ARG A 283 -12.83 4.62 -6.34
C ARG A 283 -12.15 5.91 -5.88
N SER A 284 -12.88 6.72 -5.15
CA SER A 284 -12.36 7.78 -4.30
C SER A 284 -12.51 7.41 -2.83
N VAL A 285 -11.58 7.88 -2.00
CA VAL A 285 -11.66 7.78 -0.53
C VAL A 285 -12.58 8.87 -0.02
N VAL A 286 -13.66 8.49 0.67
CA VAL A 286 -14.62 9.38 1.32
C VAL A 286 -14.22 9.60 2.79
N HIS A 287 -13.81 8.52 3.46
CA HIS A 287 -13.35 8.54 4.84
C HIS A 287 -12.15 7.60 4.99
N GLY A 288 -11.18 7.98 5.83
CA GLY A 288 -10.01 7.13 6.11
C GLY A 288 -10.30 6.05 7.15
N GLY A 289 -9.36 5.11 7.32
CA GLY A 289 -9.41 4.15 8.42
C GLY A 289 -10.32 2.94 8.21
N PHE A 290 -10.61 2.58 6.95
CA PHE A 290 -11.29 1.33 6.62
C PHE A 290 -10.56 0.13 7.22
N GLN A 291 -11.32 -0.77 7.85
CA GLN A 291 -10.85 -2.06 8.35
C GLN A 291 -11.62 -3.20 7.70
N ALA A 292 -10.99 -4.37 7.64
CA ALA A 292 -11.66 -5.55 7.10
C ALA A 292 -12.94 -5.86 7.89
N GLY A 293 -14.04 -6.07 7.18
CA GLY A 293 -15.36 -6.28 7.76
C GLY A 293 -16.21 -5.02 7.86
N ASP A 294 -15.62 -3.84 7.67
CA ASP A 294 -16.37 -2.60 7.52
C ASP A 294 -17.21 -2.61 6.23
N ASN A 295 -18.28 -1.82 6.25
CA ASN A 295 -19.04 -1.56 5.04
C ASN A 295 -18.22 -0.67 4.11
N TYR A 296 -17.81 -1.24 2.97
CA TYR A 296 -17.04 -0.55 1.92
C TYR A 296 -17.60 0.85 1.56
N TYR A 297 -18.92 0.99 1.48
CA TYR A 297 -19.57 2.23 1.03
C TYR A 297 -19.52 3.37 2.04
N ASP A 298 -19.14 3.11 3.29
CA ASP A 298 -18.94 4.15 4.30
C ASP A 298 -17.59 4.88 4.11
N PHE A 299 -16.63 4.22 3.45
CA PHE A 299 -15.26 4.71 3.29
C PHE A 299 -14.94 5.09 1.84
N TYR A 300 -15.66 4.51 0.88
CA TYR A 300 -15.32 4.62 -0.54
C TYR A 300 -16.53 4.90 -1.43
N ALA A 301 -16.29 5.71 -2.46
CA ALA A 301 -17.25 5.96 -3.52
C ALA A 301 -16.69 5.44 -4.86
N ASN A 302 -17.39 4.51 -5.49
CA ASN A 302 -17.00 3.99 -6.81
C ASN A 302 -17.03 5.10 -7.86
N GLN A 303 -16.06 5.07 -8.77
CA GLN A 303 -15.89 6.05 -9.85
C GLN A 303 -16.05 5.37 -11.20
N LEU A 304 -16.84 5.98 -12.07
CA LEU A 304 -16.90 5.63 -13.49
C LEU A 304 -15.85 6.44 -14.27
N LEU A 305 -15.44 5.92 -15.43
CA LEU A 305 -14.58 6.63 -16.39
C LEU A 305 -15.28 7.88 -16.91
#